data_AF-A0A2M7GI21-F1
#
_entry.id   AF-A0A2M7GI21-F1
#
_cell.length_a   1.000
_cell.length_b   1.000
_cell.length_c   1.000
_cell.angle_alpha   90.00
_cell.angle_beta   90.00
_cell.angle_gamma   90.00
#
_symmetry.space_group_name_H-M   'P 1'
#
loop_
_entity.id
_entity.type
_entity.pdbx_description
1 polymer ?
#
loop_
_entity_poly.entity_id
_entity_poly.type
_entity_poly.pdbx_seq_one_letter_code
_entity_poly.pdbx_strand_id
1 'polypeptide(L)'
;MKFFKREINVFNMSALDLFASAMGAFIVVAVLLFPYYMKRSEAESQVQEQTRKLEEAKAAHAAASAAAEAAKQERETAEAKAKDSRDKLDKANATRDAKAREKAQIASALQGCEARKSALEVGDMDLVFAVDTTASMEGDIKALAAEMAGIVKVLEKIVNRLHVGVVAYRDTDMGDPSSYVTKANVLVPMDTAGLAQVTAFIRGLSTAGGASCAEAVEQGLDSAIAQAWNKGARRQIVVIGDAQAHRNNWQRAFAAAAGFAASPQPSRLSALYREHPTKFCPANPDDPRFFRELAIQGKGEYVDQSVTISESVLLTVLKKW
;
A
#
# COMPACT_ATOMS: atom_id res chain seq x y z
N MET A 1 -138.76 81.58 33.38
CA MET A 1 -138.65 82.67 32.38
C MET A 1 -137.23 83.20 32.50
N LYS A 2 -136.32 83.24 31.51
CA LYS A 2 -136.36 83.28 30.05
C LYS A 2 -134.93 82.96 29.55
N PHE A 3 -134.80 82.27 28.42
CA PHE A 3 -133.55 82.11 27.67
C PHE A 3 -133.06 83.44 27.07
N PHE A 4 -131.74 83.59 26.89
CA PHE A 4 -131.17 84.24 25.71
C PHE A 4 -129.83 83.59 25.30
N LYS A 5 -129.80 83.01 24.10
CA LYS A 5 -128.59 82.75 23.30
C LYS A 5 -127.99 84.10 22.87
N ARG A 6 -126.66 84.18 22.80
CA ARG A 6 -125.94 84.86 21.71
C ARG A 6 -124.44 84.50 21.70
N GLU A 7 -124.00 84.23 20.48
CA GLU A 7 -122.68 83.81 20.02
C GLU A 7 -121.59 84.80 20.43
N ILE A 8 -120.39 84.29 20.76
CA ILE A 8 -119.17 85.10 20.76
C ILE A 8 -118.10 84.34 19.98
N ASN A 9 -117.80 84.91 18.81
CA ASN A 9 -116.62 84.76 17.97
C ASN A 9 -115.43 84.02 18.63
N VAL A 10 -115.17 82.81 18.14
CA VAL A 10 -114.19 81.82 18.65
C VAL A 10 -112.74 82.12 18.28
N PHE A 11 -112.42 83.22 17.58
CA PHE A 11 -111.03 83.59 17.31
C PHE A 11 -110.83 85.09 17.53
N ASN A 12 -110.78 85.48 18.80
CA ASN A 12 -110.27 86.80 19.16
C ASN A 12 -108.75 86.82 18.94
N MET A 13 -108.25 87.93 18.37
CA MET A 13 -106.88 88.16 17.96
C MET A 13 -105.82 87.75 19.02
N SER A 14 -106.19 87.81 20.30
CA SER A 14 -105.35 87.40 21.45
C SER A 14 -105.05 85.90 21.55
N ALA A 15 -105.94 85.01 21.10
CA ALA A 15 -105.68 83.56 21.14
C ALA A 15 -104.66 83.14 20.08
N LEU A 16 -104.71 83.78 18.91
CA LEU A 16 -103.75 83.59 17.83
C LEU A 16 -102.36 84.11 18.22
N ASP A 17 -102.31 85.21 18.99
CA ASP A 17 -101.07 85.78 19.54
C ASP A 17 -100.46 84.90 20.66
N LEU A 18 -101.30 84.26 21.49
CA LEU A 18 -100.84 83.29 22.49
C LEU A 18 -100.26 82.03 21.85
N PHE A 19 -100.90 81.49 20.80
CA PHE A 19 -100.34 80.36 20.05
C PHE A 19 -99.08 80.77 19.28
N ALA A 20 -99.03 81.98 18.71
CA ALA A 20 -97.84 82.52 18.08
C ALA A 20 -96.69 82.68 19.09
N SER A 21 -96.95 83.17 20.30
CA SER A 21 -95.98 83.29 21.38
C SER A 21 -95.53 81.92 21.92
N ALA A 22 -96.44 80.96 22.05
CA ALA A 22 -96.12 79.61 22.53
C ALA A 22 -95.29 78.83 21.49
N MET A 23 -95.63 78.91 20.20
CA MET A 23 -94.82 78.35 19.12
C MET A 23 -93.49 79.10 18.97
N GLY A 24 -93.49 80.42 19.13
CA GLY A 24 -92.27 81.24 19.13
C GLY A 24 -91.31 80.84 20.26
N ALA A 25 -91.83 80.65 21.48
CA ALA A 25 -91.04 80.16 22.62
C ALA A 25 -90.51 78.74 22.39
N PHE A 26 -91.34 77.83 21.84
CA PHE A 26 -90.91 76.48 21.48
C PHE A 26 -89.80 76.50 20.41
N ILE A 27 -89.93 77.35 19.38
CA ILE A 27 -88.90 77.51 18.33
C ILE A 27 -87.61 78.04 18.93
N VAL A 28 -87.65 79.02 19.84
CA VAL A 28 -86.46 79.55 20.52
C VAL A 28 -85.78 78.47 21.38
N VAL A 29 -86.55 77.70 22.14
CA VAL A 29 -86.03 76.57 22.95
C VAL A 29 -85.45 75.47 22.05
N ALA A 30 -86.13 75.14 20.94
CA ALA A 30 -85.64 74.17 19.98
C ALA A 30 -84.33 74.64 19.32
N VAL A 31 -84.23 75.91 18.91
CA VAL A 31 -83.01 76.50 18.32
C VAL A 31 -81.86 76.55 19.35
N LEU A 32 -82.16 76.85 20.62
CA LEU A 32 -81.17 76.84 21.71
C LEU A 32 -80.66 75.43 22.03
N LEU A 33 -81.53 74.40 21.99
CA LEU A 33 -81.17 73.02 22.34
C LEU A 33 -80.66 72.19 21.15
N PHE A 34 -80.98 72.56 19.92
CA PHE A 34 -80.51 71.88 18.70
C PHE A 34 -79.00 71.62 18.66
N PRO A 35 -78.11 72.59 18.98
CA PRO A 35 -76.67 72.34 19.00
C PRO A 35 -76.25 71.31 20.07
N TYR A 36 -77.03 71.13 21.14
CA TYR A 36 -76.74 70.15 22.19
C TYR A 36 -77.17 68.73 21.78
N TYR A 37 -78.32 68.60 21.11
CA TYR A 37 -78.78 67.31 20.57
C TYR A 37 -77.84 66.78 19.48
N MET A 38 -77.34 67.65 18.59
CA MET A 38 -76.38 67.26 17.56
C MET A 38 -75.05 66.77 18.17
N LYS A 39 -74.50 67.48 19.17
CA LYS A 39 -73.27 67.06 19.86
C LYS A 39 -73.38 65.71 20.56
N ARG A 40 -74.54 65.38 21.14
CA ARG A 40 -74.75 64.08 21.80
C ARG A 40 -74.79 62.92 20.79
N SER A 41 -75.47 63.11 19.66
CA SER A 41 -75.50 62.12 18.58
C SER A 41 -74.12 61.90 17.96
N GLU A 42 -73.35 62.97 17.77
CA GLU A 42 -71.95 62.90 17.32
C GLU A 42 -71.07 62.16 18.34
N ALA A 43 -71.20 62.45 19.63
CA ALA A 43 -70.44 61.75 20.68
C ALA A 43 -70.78 60.25 20.75
N GLU A 44 -72.06 59.87 20.62
CA GLU A 44 -72.49 58.47 20.62
C GLU A 44 -71.95 57.72 19.38
N SER A 45 -71.97 58.35 18.20
CA SER A 45 -71.38 57.76 16.98
C SER A 45 -69.85 57.64 17.05
N GLN A 46 -69.16 58.63 17.63
CA GLN A 46 -67.71 58.56 17.87
C GLN A 46 -67.34 57.44 18.85
N VAL A 47 -68.11 57.26 19.93
CA VAL A 47 -67.89 56.17 20.89
C VAL A 47 -68.12 54.81 20.24
N GLN A 48 -69.14 54.66 19.39
CA GLN A 48 -69.38 53.43 18.62
C GLN A 48 -68.27 53.16 17.60
N GLU A 49 -67.80 54.19 16.90
CA GLU A 49 -66.69 54.07 15.96
C GLU A 49 -65.37 53.70 16.67
N GLN A 50 -65.09 54.31 17.81
CA GLN A 50 -63.92 53.99 18.62
C GLN A 50 -63.98 52.58 19.22
N THR A 51 -65.15 52.15 19.72
CA THR A 51 -65.31 50.77 20.22
C THR A 51 -65.17 49.75 19.10
N ARG A 52 -65.71 50.02 17.91
CA ARG A 52 -65.49 49.17 16.73
C ARG A 52 -64.01 49.09 16.34
N LYS A 53 -63.32 50.23 16.26
CA LYS A 53 -61.87 50.27 15.98
C LYS A 53 -61.05 49.56 17.06
N LEU A 54 -61.46 49.66 18.33
CA LEU A 54 -60.81 48.97 19.44
C LEU A 54 -60.99 47.45 19.32
N GLU A 55 -62.19 46.97 19.01
CA GLU A 55 -62.45 45.53 18.82
C GLU A 55 -61.72 44.99 17.57
N GLU A 56 -61.71 45.74 16.46
CA GLU A 56 -60.92 45.41 15.27
C GLU A 56 -59.40 45.36 15.59
N ALA A 57 -58.89 46.32 16.36
CA ALA A 57 -57.49 46.34 16.78
C ALA A 57 -57.13 45.21 17.76
N LYS A 58 -58.02 44.88 18.70
CA LYS A 58 -57.84 43.71 19.60
C LYS A 58 -57.84 42.40 18.83
N ALA A 59 -58.74 42.24 17.86
CA ALA A 59 -58.79 41.06 17.00
C ALA A 59 -57.51 40.95 16.14
N ALA A 60 -57.03 42.06 15.59
CA ALA A 60 -55.78 42.11 14.83
C ALA A 60 -54.56 41.78 15.72
N HIS A 61 -54.50 42.28 16.95
CA HIS A 61 -53.44 41.96 17.90
C HIS A 61 -53.46 40.48 18.30
N ALA A 62 -54.65 39.91 18.56
CA ALA A 62 -54.81 38.49 18.89
C ALA A 62 -54.38 37.58 17.72
N ALA A 63 -54.74 37.94 16.49
CA ALA A 63 -54.29 37.23 15.29
C ALA A 63 -52.78 37.34 15.09
N ALA A 64 -52.20 38.53 15.32
CA ALA A 64 -50.76 38.74 15.23
C ALA A 64 -49.97 37.99 16.31
N SER A 65 -50.47 37.93 17.56
CA SER A 65 -49.83 37.17 18.64
C SER A 65 -49.89 35.66 18.38
N ALA A 66 -51.02 35.15 17.89
CA ALA A 66 -51.14 33.74 17.51
C ALA A 66 -50.21 33.37 16.35
N ALA A 67 -50.10 34.23 15.34
CA ALA A 67 -49.16 34.03 14.22
C ALA A 67 -47.69 34.08 14.68
N ALA A 68 -47.35 34.98 15.62
CA ALA A 68 -46.01 35.07 16.18
C ALA A 68 -45.62 33.83 17.02
N GLU A 69 -46.56 33.27 17.80
CA GLU A 69 -46.34 32.03 18.54
C GLU A 69 -46.16 30.82 17.62
N ALA A 70 -46.98 30.70 16.58
CA ALA A 70 -46.83 29.64 15.58
C ALA A 70 -45.46 29.72 14.87
N ALA A 71 -45.05 30.92 14.44
CA ALA A 71 -43.73 31.13 13.83
C ALA A 71 -42.57 30.83 14.79
N LYS A 72 -42.74 31.05 16.09
CA LYS A 72 -41.72 30.73 17.10
C LYS A 72 -41.58 29.21 17.29
N GLN A 73 -42.69 28.47 17.34
CA GLN A 73 -42.67 27.00 17.42
C GLN A 73 -42.06 26.37 16.15
N GLU A 74 -42.35 26.91 14.97
CA GLU A 74 -41.72 26.47 13.72
C GLU A 74 -40.20 26.71 13.72
N ARG A 75 -39.73 27.85 14.24
CA ARG A 75 -38.29 28.13 14.40
C ARG A 75 -37.62 27.16 15.38
N GLU A 76 -38.23 26.91 16.54
CA GLU A 76 -37.69 25.98 17.55
C GLU A 76 -37.58 24.55 17.00
N THR A 77 -38.59 24.09 16.25
CA THR A 77 -38.54 22.76 15.61
C THR A 77 -37.55 22.70 14.45
N ALA A 78 -37.38 23.78 13.68
CA ALA A 78 -36.36 23.88 12.64
C ALA A 78 -34.94 23.89 13.22
N GLU A 79 -34.71 24.62 14.32
CA GLU A 79 -33.44 24.66 15.04
C GLU A 79 -33.09 23.29 15.65
N ALA A 80 -34.07 22.59 16.24
CA ALA A 80 -33.87 21.24 16.76
C ALA A 80 -33.47 20.25 15.65
N LYS A 81 -34.13 20.32 14.48
CA LYS A 81 -33.78 19.49 13.31
C LYS A 81 -32.40 19.85 12.74
N ALA A 82 -32.04 21.13 12.72
CA ALA A 82 -30.72 21.58 12.27
C ALA A 82 -29.61 21.06 13.20
N LYS A 83 -29.86 21.04 14.51
CA LYS A 83 -28.91 20.50 15.51
C LYS A 83 -28.71 19.00 15.36
N ASP A 84 -29.78 18.21 15.24
CA ASP A 84 -29.69 16.77 15.00
C ASP A 84 -28.96 16.44 13.69
N SER A 85 -29.21 17.23 12.64
CA SER A 85 -28.52 17.07 11.35
C SER A 85 -27.02 17.35 11.48
N ARG A 86 -26.63 18.36 12.27
CA ARG A 86 -25.23 18.69 12.54
C ARG A 86 -24.53 17.61 13.37
N ASP A 87 -25.18 17.10 14.40
CA ASP A 87 -24.65 16.02 15.23
C ASP A 87 -24.44 14.72 14.42
N LYS A 88 -25.33 14.44 13.46
CA LYS A 88 -25.18 13.32 12.52
C LYS A 88 -23.99 13.51 11.57
N LEU A 89 -23.81 14.72 11.03
CA LEU A 89 -22.68 15.05 10.17
C LEU A 89 -21.34 14.96 10.93
N ASP A 90 -21.28 15.45 12.16
CA ASP A 90 -20.07 15.40 12.98
C ASP A 90 -19.68 13.95 13.31
N LYS A 91 -20.66 13.08 13.62
CA LYS A 91 -20.42 11.64 13.81
C LYS A 91 -19.95 10.95 12.53
N ALA A 92 -20.53 11.29 11.37
CA ALA A 92 -20.11 10.74 10.08
C ALA A 92 -18.68 11.15 9.70
N ASN A 93 -18.33 12.42 9.91
CA ASN A 93 -16.99 12.95 9.67
C ASN A 93 -15.96 12.30 10.60
N ALA A 94 -16.27 12.19 11.90
CA ALA A 94 -15.40 11.52 12.86
C ALA A 94 -15.14 10.05 12.49
N THR A 95 -16.16 9.34 12.00
CA THR A 95 -16.03 7.95 11.53
C THR A 95 -15.16 7.86 10.26
N ARG A 96 -15.31 8.81 9.34
CA ARG A 96 -14.48 8.88 8.12
C ARG A 96 -13.02 9.14 8.44
N ASP A 97 -12.76 10.06 9.38
CA ASP A 97 -11.41 10.40 9.81
C ASP A 97 -10.76 9.25 10.57
N ALA A 98 -11.52 8.52 11.40
CA ALA A 98 -11.04 7.31 12.07
C ALA A 98 -10.64 6.22 11.06
N LYS A 99 -11.50 5.95 10.06
CA LYS A 99 -11.20 5.01 8.97
C LYS A 99 -10.02 5.46 8.11
N ALA A 100 -9.87 6.76 7.86
CA ALA A 100 -8.74 7.30 7.12
C ALA A 100 -7.41 7.14 7.89
N ARG A 101 -7.41 7.35 9.21
CA ARG A 101 -6.25 7.12 10.08
C ARG A 101 -5.84 5.65 10.12
N GLU A 102 -6.81 4.75 10.26
CA GLU A 102 -6.58 3.30 10.22
C GLU A 102 -5.99 2.87 8.87
N LYS A 103 -6.56 3.34 7.76
CA LYS A 103 -6.03 3.08 6.41
C LYS A 103 -4.60 3.60 6.25
N ALA A 104 -4.29 4.80 6.76
CA ALA A 104 -2.95 5.36 6.70
C ALA A 104 -1.94 4.57 7.54
N GLN A 105 -2.35 4.10 8.73
CA GLN A 105 -1.51 3.22 9.57
C GLN A 105 -1.21 1.89 8.86
N ILE A 106 -2.22 1.24 8.27
CA ILE A 106 -2.04 0.00 7.51
C ILE A 106 -1.10 0.23 6.31
N ALA A 107 -1.29 1.32 5.56
CA ALA A 107 -0.41 1.66 4.44
C ALA A 107 1.06 1.84 4.90
N SER A 108 1.29 2.54 6.01
CA SER A 108 2.64 2.73 6.56
C SER A 108 3.26 1.41 7.06
N ALA A 109 2.46 0.53 7.65
CA ALA A 109 2.90 -0.78 8.12
C ALA A 109 3.28 -1.70 6.94
N LEU A 110 2.50 -1.67 5.86
CA LEU A 110 2.82 -2.38 4.61
C LEU A 110 4.11 -1.86 3.98
N GLN A 111 4.30 -0.54 3.92
CA GLN A 111 5.52 0.07 3.41
C GLN A 111 6.75 -0.31 4.24
N GLY A 112 6.60 -0.37 5.57
CA GLY A 112 7.64 -0.87 6.48
C GLY A 112 7.93 -2.37 6.30
N CYS A 113 6.93 -3.17 5.94
CA CYS A 113 7.09 -4.60 5.66
C CYS A 113 7.81 -4.83 4.33
N GLU A 114 7.46 -4.08 3.28
CA GLU A 114 8.18 -4.09 1.99
C GLU A 114 9.62 -3.64 2.16
N ALA A 115 9.88 -2.54 2.87
CA ALA A 115 11.24 -2.07 3.13
C ALA A 115 12.08 -3.11 3.89
N ARG A 116 11.49 -3.83 4.86
CA ARG A 116 12.16 -4.95 5.54
C ARG A 116 12.40 -6.12 4.60
N LYS A 117 11.46 -6.44 3.71
CA LYS A 117 11.64 -7.47 2.68
C LYS A 117 12.78 -7.11 1.73
N SER A 118 12.85 -5.86 1.25
CA SER A 118 13.95 -5.35 0.43
C SER A 118 15.30 -5.33 1.16
N ALA A 119 15.29 -5.17 2.49
CA ALA A 119 16.50 -5.27 3.31
C ALA A 119 16.93 -6.73 3.58
N LEU A 120 16.03 -7.70 3.39
CA LEU A 120 16.28 -9.15 3.49
C LEU A 120 16.61 -9.79 2.13
N GLU A 121 16.13 -9.22 1.03
CA GLU A 121 16.45 -9.66 -0.32
C GLU A 121 17.93 -9.37 -0.61
N VAL A 122 18.69 -10.45 -0.73
CA VAL A 122 19.95 -10.42 -1.45
C VAL A 122 19.59 -10.00 -2.89
N GLY A 123 20.25 -8.97 -3.43
CA GLY A 123 20.02 -8.53 -4.81
C GLY A 123 20.22 -9.67 -5.82
N ASP A 124 20.02 -9.38 -7.10
CA ASP A 124 20.20 -10.36 -8.18
C ASP A 124 21.53 -11.13 -8.01
N MET A 125 21.52 -12.44 -8.29
CA MET A 125 22.66 -13.32 -8.07
C MET A 125 22.88 -14.22 -9.27
N ASP A 126 24.14 -14.31 -9.68
CA ASP A 126 24.64 -15.25 -10.66
C ASP A 126 25.54 -16.26 -9.95
N LEU A 127 25.25 -17.53 -10.12
CA LEU A 127 25.97 -18.65 -9.50
C LEU A 127 26.52 -19.57 -10.58
N VAL A 128 27.84 -19.76 -10.62
CA VAL A 128 28.48 -20.70 -11.54
C VAL A 128 29.12 -21.84 -10.76
N PHE A 129 28.74 -23.07 -11.09
CA PHE A 129 29.40 -24.27 -10.59
C PHE A 129 30.52 -24.67 -11.54
N ALA A 130 31.77 -24.61 -11.10
CA ALA A 130 32.89 -25.22 -11.81
C ALA A 130 33.07 -26.64 -11.24
N VAL A 131 32.74 -27.67 -12.01
CA VAL A 131 32.62 -29.05 -11.55
C VAL A 131 33.64 -29.91 -12.24
N ASP A 132 34.43 -30.61 -11.44
CA ASP A 132 35.27 -31.70 -11.89
C ASP A 132 34.42 -32.84 -12.45
N THR A 133 34.75 -33.30 -13.66
CA THR A 133 34.05 -34.39 -14.35
C THR A 133 34.92 -35.62 -14.57
N THR A 134 35.83 -35.88 -13.64
CA THR A 134 36.60 -37.11 -13.54
C THR A 134 35.74 -38.32 -13.16
N ALA A 135 36.28 -39.52 -13.40
CA ALA A 135 35.62 -40.79 -13.06
C ALA A 135 35.29 -40.93 -11.56
N SER A 136 36.14 -40.42 -10.67
CA SER A 136 35.94 -40.44 -9.22
C SER A 136 34.74 -39.59 -8.77
N MET A 137 34.48 -38.50 -9.49
CA MET A 137 33.42 -37.53 -9.19
C MET A 137 32.01 -37.94 -9.66
N GLU A 138 31.84 -39.12 -10.27
CA GLU A 138 30.54 -39.56 -10.83
C GLU A 138 29.40 -39.54 -9.79
N GLY A 139 29.70 -39.91 -8.55
CA GLY A 139 28.75 -39.89 -7.44
C GLY A 139 28.27 -38.46 -7.13
N ASP A 140 29.21 -37.53 -6.95
CA ASP A 140 28.90 -36.13 -6.63
C ASP A 140 28.21 -35.39 -7.78
N ILE A 141 28.54 -35.71 -9.04
CA ILE A 141 27.85 -35.14 -10.20
C ILE A 141 26.37 -35.56 -10.20
N LYS A 142 26.09 -36.84 -9.92
CA LYS A 142 24.71 -37.33 -9.80
C LYS A 142 23.99 -36.71 -8.60
N ALA A 143 24.66 -36.59 -7.47
CA ALA A 143 24.11 -35.94 -6.28
C ALA A 143 23.79 -34.46 -6.54
N LEU A 144 24.72 -33.71 -7.17
CA LEU A 144 24.51 -32.32 -7.57
C LEU A 144 23.29 -32.19 -8.49
N ALA A 145 23.14 -33.05 -9.49
CA ALA A 145 21.97 -33.04 -10.38
C ALA A 145 20.65 -33.36 -9.65
N ALA A 146 20.68 -34.22 -8.64
CA ALA A 146 19.50 -34.57 -7.84
C ALA A 146 19.11 -33.44 -6.86
N GLU A 147 20.11 -32.77 -6.29
CA GLU A 147 19.92 -31.72 -5.28
C GLU A 147 19.70 -30.33 -5.87
N MET A 148 20.05 -30.10 -7.15
CA MET A 148 19.95 -28.80 -7.83
C MET A 148 18.57 -28.15 -7.68
N ALA A 149 17.49 -28.92 -7.85
CA ALA A 149 16.13 -28.40 -7.69
C ALA A 149 15.85 -27.92 -6.25
N GLY A 150 16.41 -28.58 -5.24
CA GLY A 150 16.30 -28.17 -3.84
C GLY A 150 17.10 -26.90 -3.56
N ILE A 151 18.34 -26.83 -4.05
CA ILE A 151 19.22 -25.67 -3.93
C ILE A 151 18.55 -24.44 -4.55
N VAL A 152 18.11 -24.54 -5.81
CA VAL A 152 17.44 -23.45 -6.55
C VAL A 152 16.21 -22.96 -5.80
N LYS A 153 15.35 -23.88 -5.33
CA LYS A 153 14.12 -23.53 -4.58
C LYS A 153 14.40 -22.77 -3.28
N VAL A 154 15.52 -23.03 -2.61
CA VAL A 154 15.92 -22.28 -1.41
C VAL A 154 16.47 -20.92 -1.80
N LEU A 155 17.35 -20.86 -2.80
CA LEU A 155 17.98 -19.61 -3.25
C LEU A 155 16.96 -18.63 -3.83
N GLU A 156 15.97 -19.09 -4.61
CA GLU A 156 14.86 -18.28 -5.14
C GLU A 156 14.02 -17.59 -4.05
N LYS A 157 14.04 -18.07 -2.82
CA LYS A 157 13.34 -17.42 -1.69
C LYS A 157 14.15 -16.30 -1.04
N ILE A 158 15.44 -16.21 -1.36
CA ILE A 158 16.41 -15.36 -0.68
C ILE A 158 16.93 -14.28 -1.63
N VAL A 159 17.10 -14.60 -2.91
CA VAL A 159 17.54 -13.67 -3.96
C VAL A 159 16.36 -13.22 -4.82
N ASN A 160 16.43 -12.00 -5.35
CA ASN A 160 15.39 -11.46 -6.23
C ASN A 160 15.35 -12.17 -7.61
N ARG A 161 16.52 -12.37 -8.23
CA ARG A 161 16.69 -13.13 -9.48
C ARG A 161 17.92 -14.00 -9.37
N LEU A 162 17.79 -15.26 -9.79
CA LEU A 162 18.86 -16.23 -9.79
C LEU A 162 19.18 -16.65 -11.22
N HIS A 163 20.45 -16.58 -11.61
CA HIS A 163 20.95 -17.27 -12.79
C HIS A 163 21.96 -18.33 -12.37
N VAL A 164 21.91 -19.49 -13.00
CA VAL A 164 22.86 -20.57 -12.73
C VAL A 164 23.55 -20.97 -14.03
N GLY A 165 24.87 -21.12 -13.96
CA GLY A 165 25.72 -21.68 -15.00
C GLY A 165 26.49 -22.87 -14.44
N VAL A 166 26.92 -23.76 -15.32
CA VAL A 166 27.74 -24.92 -14.95
C VAL A 166 28.89 -25.05 -15.92
N VAL A 167 30.11 -25.12 -15.42
CA VAL A 167 31.32 -25.37 -16.17
C VAL A 167 31.88 -26.70 -15.73
N ALA A 168 31.85 -27.69 -16.61
CA ALA A 168 32.58 -28.93 -16.41
C ALA A 168 34.06 -28.72 -16.79
N TYR A 169 34.97 -29.23 -15.99
CA TYR A 169 36.40 -29.29 -16.31
C TYR A 169 36.98 -30.68 -16.08
N ARG A 170 38.12 -30.93 -16.73
CA ARG A 170 38.89 -32.18 -16.74
C ARG A 170 40.35 -31.89 -17.02
N ASP A 171 41.23 -32.84 -16.77
CA ASP A 171 42.63 -32.72 -17.15
C ASP A 171 42.83 -32.66 -18.68
N THR A 172 43.93 -32.02 -19.07
CA THR A 172 44.44 -31.88 -20.43
C THR A 172 45.04 -33.17 -20.99
N ASP A 173 45.29 -34.17 -20.15
CA ASP A 173 46.01 -35.40 -20.51
C ASP A 173 45.09 -36.61 -20.77
N MET A 174 43.79 -36.37 -20.90
CA MET A 174 42.72 -37.37 -21.09
C MET A 174 42.95 -38.36 -22.25
N GLY A 175 43.90 -38.11 -23.16
CA GLY A 175 44.33 -39.02 -24.22
C GLY A 175 43.29 -39.30 -25.32
N ASP A 176 42.02 -38.96 -25.09
CA ASP A 176 40.89 -39.10 -25.99
C ASP A 176 40.64 -37.78 -26.75
N PRO A 177 40.77 -37.75 -28.09
CA PRO A 177 40.49 -36.57 -28.91
C PRO A 177 39.04 -36.08 -28.85
N SER A 178 38.11 -36.92 -28.38
CA SER A 178 36.69 -36.58 -28.18
C SER A 178 36.39 -36.05 -26.77
N SER A 179 37.38 -36.07 -25.88
CA SER A 179 37.27 -35.46 -24.55
C SER A 179 37.41 -33.95 -24.63
N TYR A 180 36.74 -33.26 -23.71
CA TYR A 180 36.86 -31.82 -23.53
C TYR A 180 37.68 -31.52 -22.29
N VAL A 181 38.46 -30.43 -22.33
CA VAL A 181 39.10 -29.89 -21.13
C VAL A 181 38.10 -29.04 -20.33
N THR A 182 37.28 -28.25 -21.04
CA THR A 182 36.20 -27.46 -20.44
C THR A 182 34.93 -27.53 -21.28
N LYS A 183 33.77 -27.65 -20.64
CA LYS A 183 32.47 -27.59 -21.29
C LYS A 183 31.51 -26.78 -20.43
N ALA A 184 30.91 -25.73 -20.99
CA ALA A 184 30.08 -24.80 -20.25
C ALA A 184 28.61 -24.83 -20.68
N ASN A 185 27.73 -24.82 -19.69
CA ASN A 185 26.37 -24.33 -19.78
C ASN A 185 26.37 -22.87 -19.34
N VAL A 186 25.94 -21.98 -20.23
CA VAL A 186 25.91 -20.55 -19.95
C VAL A 186 24.98 -20.23 -18.79
N LEU A 187 25.21 -19.08 -18.12
CA LEU A 187 24.29 -18.55 -17.13
C LEU A 187 22.88 -18.42 -17.72
N VAL A 188 21.92 -19.15 -17.15
CA VAL A 188 20.50 -19.09 -17.52
C VAL A 188 19.63 -18.74 -16.32
N PRO A 189 18.51 -18.02 -16.50
CA PRO A 189 17.61 -17.70 -15.41
C PRO A 189 17.02 -18.99 -14.83
N MET A 190 16.96 -19.07 -13.50
CA MET A 190 16.35 -20.21 -12.81
C MET A 190 14.84 -20.06 -12.80
N ASP A 191 14.25 -20.39 -13.94
CA ASP A 191 12.84 -20.73 -14.07
C ASP A 191 12.69 -22.24 -14.33
N THR A 192 11.47 -22.70 -14.63
CA THR A 192 11.21 -24.12 -14.91
C THR A 192 12.04 -24.65 -16.08
N ALA A 193 12.28 -23.84 -17.11
CA ALA A 193 13.05 -24.25 -18.29
C ALA A 193 14.55 -24.22 -18.01
N GLY A 194 15.05 -23.17 -17.34
CA GLY A 194 16.45 -23.05 -16.95
C GLY A 194 16.88 -24.15 -15.98
N LEU A 195 16.06 -24.49 -14.98
CA LEU A 195 16.33 -25.62 -14.09
C LEU A 195 16.40 -26.94 -14.85
N ALA A 196 15.48 -27.18 -15.79
CA ALA A 196 15.51 -28.38 -16.62
C ALA A 196 16.76 -28.43 -17.51
N GLN A 197 17.15 -27.30 -18.10
CA GLN A 197 18.36 -27.17 -18.91
C GLN A 197 19.63 -27.48 -18.10
N VAL A 198 19.80 -26.85 -16.93
CA VAL A 198 20.96 -27.06 -16.07
C VAL A 198 21.01 -28.51 -15.57
N THR A 199 19.88 -29.05 -15.13
CA THR A 199 19.81 -30.44 -14.66
C THR A 199 20.13 -31.44 -15.78
N ALA A 200 19.60 -31.21 -16.99
CA ALA A 200 19.90 -32.04 -18.16
C ALA A 200 21.38 -31.93 -18.57
N PHE A 201 21.96 -30.73 -18.48
CA PHE A 201 23.38 -30.53 -18.75
C PHE A 201 24.24 -31.36 -17.79
N ILE A 202 24.01 -31.25 -16.47
CA ILE A 202 24.78 -32.00 -15.46
C ILE A 202 24.62 -33.51 -15.67
N ARG A 203 23.41 -33.99 -15.93
CA ARG A 203 23.15 -35.42 -16.21
C ARG A 203 23.78 -35.92 -17.52
N GLY A 204 23.98 -35.02 -18.47
CA GLY A 204 24.62 -35.30 -19.75
C GLY A 204 26.16 -35.21 -19.71
N LEU A 205 26.75 -34.86 -18.57
CA LEU A 205 28.19 -34.93 -18.38
C LEU A 205 28.60 -36.40 -18.30
N SER A 206 29.43 -36.86 -19.23
CA SER A 206 30.16 -38.10 -19.03
C SER A 206 31.23 -37.89 -17.96
N THR A 207 31.74 -38.97 -17.39
CA THR A 207 32.97 -38.94 -16.61
C THR A 207 34.08 -39.62 -17.42
N ALA A 208 35.30 -39.09 -17.32
CA ALA A 208 36.48 -39.64 -17.97
C ALA A 208 37.69 -39.44 -17.05
N GLY A 209 38.69 -40.32 -17.10
CA GLY A 209 39.88 -40.21 -16.24
C GLY A 209 41.10 -39.69 -17.02
N GLY A 210 41.87 -38.82 -16.40
CA GLY A 210 43.18 -38.39 -16.88
C GLY A 210 44.26 -39.45 -16.64
N ALA A 211 45.45 -39.24 -17.21
CA ALA A 211 46.63 -40.07 -16.93
C ALA A 211 47.32 -39.65 -15.62
N SER A 212 47.13 -38.40 -15.20
CA SER A 212 47.56 -37.84 -13.94
C SER A 212 46.41 -37.74 -12.94
N CYS A 213 46.77 -37.52 -11.67
CA CYS A 213 45.79 -37.25 -10.62
C CYS A 213 45.48 -35.77 -10.47
N ALA A 214 46.21 -34.87 -11.14
CA ALA A 214 45.97 -33.45 -11.05
C ALA A 214 45.03 -33.02 -12.19
N GLU A 215 44.25 -31.97 -11.97
CA GLU A 215 43.22 -31.56 -12.93
C GLU A 215 43.51 -30.17 -13.52
N ALA A 216 42.83 -29.83 -14.62
CA ALA A 216 42.93 -28.50 -15.22
C ALA A 216 41.99 -27.47 -14.55
N VAL A 217 42.06 -27.38 -13.21
CA VAL A 217 41.20 -26.48 -12.42
C VAL A 217 41.34 -25.03 -12.88
N GLU A 218 42.53 -24.60 -13.30
CA GLU A 218 42.76 -23.25 -13.81
C GLU A 218 41.95 -22.96 -15.08
N GLN A 219 41.77 -23.96 -15.95
CA GLN A 219 41.00 -23.80 -17.19
C GLN A 219 39.50 -23.83 -16.91
N GLY A 220 39.05 -24.69 -15.99
CA GLY A 220 37.68 -24.65 -15.47
C GLY A 220 37.34 -23.28 -14.90
N LEU A 221 38.26 -22.71 -14.12
CA LEU A 221 38.10 -21.39 -13.53
C LEU A 221 38.08 -20.27 -14.59
N ASP A 222 38.97 -20.31 -15.57
CA ASP A 222 38.97 -19.34 -16.67
C ASP A 222 37.63 -19.37 -17.44
N SER A 223 37.09 -20.55 -17.71
CA SER A 223 35.78 -20.73 -18.36
C SER A 223 34.60 -20.27 -17.49
N ALA A 224 34.70 -20.41 -16.17
CA ALA A 224 33.70 -19.88 -15.22
C ALA A 224 33.76 -18.35 -15.13
N ILE A 225 34.96 -17.76 -15.07
CA ILE A 225 35.16 -16.32 -15.05
C ILE A 225 34.69 -15.67 -16.36
N ALA A 226 34.91 -16.34 -17.50
CA ALA A 226 34.54 -15.86 -18.83
C ALA A 226 33.03 -15.91 -19.14
N GLN A 227 32.19 -16.42 -18.22
CA GLN A 227 30.75 -16.40 -18.37
C GLN A 227 30.20 -14.97 -18.57
N ALA A 228 29.04 -14.87 -19.24
CA ALA A 228 28.35 -13.60 -19.45
C ALA A 228 27.60 -13.17 -18.18
N TRP A 229 28.35 -12.65 -17.19
CA TRP A 229 27.80 -12.19 -15.91
C TRP A 229 26.86 -10.98 -16.09
N ASN A 230 25.73 -11.00 -15.38
CA ASN A 230 24.75 -9.92 -15.37
C ASN A 230 25.28 -8.70 -14.61
N LYS A 231 24.99 -7.51 -15.12
CA LYS A 231 25.42 -6.25 -14.50
C LYS A 231 24.66 -6.03 -13.19
N GLY A 232 25.40 -5.85 -12.09
CA GLY A 232 24.83 -5.54 -10.78
C GLY A 232 24.38 -6.77 -9.99
N ALA A 233 24.52 -7.98 -10.56
CA ALA A 233 24.33 -9.21 -9.82
C ALA A 233 25.54 -9.50 -8.92
N ARG A 234 25.30 -10.13 -7.77
CA ARG A 234 26.37 -10.78 -6.98
C ARG A 234 26.86 -11.99 -7.75
N ARG A 235 28.17 -12.12 -7.88
CA ARG A 235 28.79 -13.15 -8.71
C ARG A 235 29.47 -14.19 -7.83
N GLN A 236 28.96 -15.40 -7.85
CA GLN A 236 29.49 -16.49 -7.04
C GLN A 236 30.01 -17.59 -7.97
N ILE A 237 31.25 -18.02 -7.75
CA ILE A 237 31.79 -19.26 -8.32
C ILE A 237 31.90 -20.28 -7.17
N VAL A 238 31.47 -21.51 -7.42
CA VAL A 238 31.70 -22.64 -6.53
C VAL A 238 32.47 -23.69 -7.32
N VAL A 239 33.74 -23.88 -6.97
CA VAL A 239 34.60 -24.91 -7.56
C VAL A 239 34.39 -26.20 -6.77
N ILE A 240 34.08 -27.30 -7.45
CA ILE A 240 33.80 -28.62 -6.86
C ILE A 240 34.75 -29.63 -7.49
N GLY A 241 35.62 -30.25 -6.68
CA GLY A 241 36.56 -31.25 -7.18
C GLY A 241 37.23 -32.07 -6.07
N ASP A 242 37.90 -33.13 -6.49
CA ASP A 242 38.61 -34.07 -5.61
C ASP A 242 40.14 -33.98 -5.74
N ALA A 243 40.65 -33.30 -6.75
CA ALA A 243 42.09 -33.14 -6.95
C ALA A 243 42.53 -31.70 -7.24
N GLN A 244 43.76 -31.39 -6.82
CA GLN A 244 44.41 -30.11 -7.08
C GLN A 244 44.67 -29.83 -8.57
N ALA A 245 44.90 -28.55 -8.90
CA ALA A 245 45.50 -28.20 -10.17
C ALA A 245 46.91 -28.77 -10.33
N HIS A 246 47.39 -28.90 -11.57
CA HIS A 246 48.81 -29.14 -11.83
C HIS A 246 49.70 -28.12 -11.13
N ARG A 247 50.80 -28.57 -10.51
CA ARG A 247 51.61 -27.73 -9.58
C ARG A 247 52.13 -26.44 -10.21
N ASN A 248 52.48 -26.48 -11.50
CA ASN A 248 52.89 -25.31 -12.29
C ASN A 248 51.75 -24.31 -12.54
N ASN A 249 50.49 -24.75 -12.45
CA ASN A 249 49.30 -23.94 -12.68
C ASN A 249 48.65 -23.39 -11.39
N TRP A 250 49.16 -23.75 -10.20
CA TRP A 250 48.63 -23.26 -8.92
C TRP A 250 48.58 -21.73 -8.85
N GLN A 251 49.68 -21.08 -9.18
CA GLN A 251 49.77 -19.62 -9.15
C GLN A 251 48.78 -18.97 -10.12
N ARG A 252 48.52 -19.59 -11.27
CA ARG A 252 47.53 -19.12 -12.24
C ARG A 252 46.11 -19.26 -11.70
N ALA A 253 45.77 -20.41 -11.11
CA ALA A 253 44.46 -20.63 -10.49
C ALA A 253 44.20 -19.64 -9.34
N PHE A 254 45.19 -19.44 -8.46
CA PHE A 254 45.10 -18.49 -7.36
C PHE A 254 44.99 -17.04 -7.85
N ALA A 255 45.77 -16.65 -8.86
CA ALA A 255 45.67 -15.32 -9.46
C ALA A 255 44.31 -15.09 -10.13
N ALA A 256 43.75 -16.09 -10.80
CA ALA A 256 42.41 -16.02 -11.38
C ALA A 256 41.33 -15.86 -10.31
N ALA A 257 41.41 -16.61 -9.20
CA ALA A 257 40.48 -16.48 -8.07
C ALA A 257 40.58 -15.09 -7.41
N ALA A 258 41.80 -14.62 -7.14
CA ALA A 258 42.04 -13.28 -6.59
C ALA A 258 41.55 -12.17 -7.52
N GLY A 259 41.80 -12.29 -8.83
CA GLY A 259 41.35 -11.34 -9.84
C GLY A 259 39.82 -11.28 -9.93
N PHE A 260 39.14 -12.43 -9.86
CA PHE A 260 37.68 -12.49 -9.82
C PHE A 260 37.12 -11.77 -8.59
N ALA A 261 37.69 -12.04 -7.41
CA ALA A 261 37.27 -11.46 -6.13
C ALA A 261 37.64 -9.97 -5.97
N ALA A 262 38.63 -9.48 -6.72
CA ALA A 262 39.03 -8.07 -6.75
C ALA A 262 38.19 -7.20 -7.71
N SER A 263 37.24 -7.81 -8.43
CA SER A 263 36.36 -7.08 -9.34
C SER A 263 35.52 -6.01 -8.64
N PRO A 264 35.16 -4.90 -9.33
CA PRO A 264 34.26 -3.87 -8.80
C PRO A 264 32.87 -4.40 -8.42
N GLN A 265 32.44 -5.50 -9.06
CA GLN A 265 31.18 -6.16 -8.71
C GLN A 265 31.40 -7.10 -7.52
N PRO A 266 30.45 -7.21 -6.58
CA PRO A 266 30.57 -8.14 -5.46
C PRO A 266 30.72 -9.56 -5.99
N SER A 267 31.95 -10.09 -5.89
CA SER A 267 32.35 -11.38 -6.46
C SER A 267 33.07 -12.22 -5.41
N ARG A 268 32.72 -13.51 -5.32
CA ARG A 268 33.37 -14.47 -4.43
C ARG A 268 33.55 -15.81 -5.12
N LEU A 269 34.64 -16.46 -4.79
CA LEU A 269 34.91 -17.83 -5.23
C LEU A 269 35.11 -18.71 -4.00
N SER A 270 34.26 -19.73 -3.90
CA SER A 270 34.29 -20.75 -2.86
C SER A 270 34.75 -22.07 -3.47
N ALA A 271 35.32 -22.93 -2.63
CA ALA A 271 35.81 -24.24 -3.03
C ALA A 271 35.18 -25.33 -2.16
N LEU A 272 34.62 -26.35 -2.81
CA LEU A 272 34.10 -27.56 -2.20
C LEU A 272 35.02 -28.72 -2.57
N TYR A 273 35.76 -29.21 -1.57
CA TYR A 273 36.65 -30.34 -1.73
C TYR A 273 35.94 -31.65 -1.40
N ARG A 274 36.04 -32.64 -2.28
CA ARG A 274 35.41 -33.96 -2.14
C ARG A 274 36.46 -35.04 -2.24
N GLU A 275 36.81 -35.72 -1.15
CA GLU A 275 37.92 -36.68 -1.19
C GLU A 275 37.49 -38.02 -1.82
N HIS A 276 38.15 -38.43 -2.92
CA HIS A 276 37.89 -39.69 -3.63
C HIS A 276 39.19 -40.45 -3.97
N PRO A 277 39.89 -41.02 -2.98
CA PRO A 277 41.13 -41.73 -3.24
C PRO A 277 40.85 -43.00 -4.06
N THR A 278 41.62 -43.17 -5.13
CA THR A 278 41.59 -44.37 -5.96
C THR A 278 42.91 -45.14 -5.85
N LYS A 279 42.97 -46.35 -6.42
CA LYS A 279 44.23 -47.11 -6.49
C LYS A 279 45.31 -46.37 -7.30
N PHE A 280 44.90 -45.56 -8.26
CA PHE A 280 45.81 -44.81 -9.14
C PHE A 280 46.15 -43.43 -8.58
N CYS A 281 45.22 -42.86 -7.80
CA CYS A 281 45.35 -41.55 -7.15
C CYS A 281 45.08 -41.70 -5.66
N PRO A 282 46.10 -42.05 -4.85
CA PRO A 282 45.95 -42.13 -3.40
C PRO A 282 45.73 -40.72 -2.82
N ALA A 283 45.18 -40.67 -1.60
CA ALA A 283 44.95 -39.42 -0.90
C ALA A 283 46.24 -38.57 -0.84
N ASN A 284 46.16 -37.35 -1.35
CA ASN A 284 47.29 -36.42 -1.39
C ASN A 284 46.98 -35.20 -0.49
N PRO A 285 47.82 -34.90 0.51
CA PRO A 285 47.57 -33.80 1.44
C PRO A 285 47.60 -32.42 0.78
N ASP A 286 48.14 -32.31 -0.44
CA ASP A 286 48.14 -31.05 -1.18
C ASP A 286 46.78 -30.73 -1.84
N ASP A 287 45.89 -31.70 -2.05
CA ASP A 287 44.55 -31.48 -2.61
C ASP A 287 43.68 -30.54 -1.73
N PRO A 288 43.42 -30.86 -0.45
CA PRO A 288 42.65 -29.96 0.41
C PRO A 288 43.37 -28.64 0.69
N ARG A 289 44.72 -28.61 0.63
CA ARG A 289 45.49 -27.36 0.77
C ARG A 289 45.27 -26.44 -0.41
N PHE A 290 45.28 -26.99 -1.63
CA PHE A 290 45.01 -26.25 -2.85
C PHE A 290 43.63 -25.61 -2.84
N PHE A 291 42.56 -26.39 -2.58
CA PHE A 291 41.20 -25.86 -2.54
C PHE A 291 40.99 -24.83 -1.43
N ARG A 292 41.62 -25.03 -0.27
CA ARG A 292 41.57 -24.06 0.83
C ARG A 292 42.20 -22.73 0.43
N GLU A 293 43.39 -22.78 -0.17
CA GLU A 293 44.07 -21.58 -0.64
C GLU A 293 43.26 -20.90 -1.76
N LEU A 294 42.69 -21.67 -2.69
CA LEU A 294 41.85 -21.16 -3.77
C LEU A 294 40.64 -20.36 -3.23
N ALA A 295 39.95 -20.88 -2.20
CA ALA A 295 38.85 -20.18 -1.55
C ALA A 295 39.30 -18.89 -0.83
N ILE A 296 40.46 -18.93 -0.14
CA ILE A 296 41.04 -17.75 0.53
C ILE A 296 41.31 -16.64 -0.49
N GLN A 297 41.96 -16.97 -1.60
CA GLN A 297 42.25 -16.03 -2.68
C GLN A 297 40.95 -15.50 -3.33
N GLY A 298 39.95 -16.37 -3.45
CA GLY A 298 38.61 -16.06 -3.92
C GLY A 298 37.73 -15.25 -2.95
N LYS A 299 38.21 -14.95 -1.73
CA LYS A 299 37.42 -14.37 -0.62
C LYS A 299 36.11 -15.13 -0.36
N GLY A 300 36.07 -16.43 -0.64
CA GLY A 300 34.93 -17.30 -0.39
C GLY A 300 35.23 -18.32 0.70
N GLU A 301 34.41 -19.37 0.74
CA GLU A 301 34.52 -20.42 1.76
C GLU A 301 35.15 -21.68 1.19
N TYR A 302 35.96 -22.32 2.03
CA TYR A 302 36.37 -23.70 1.84
C TYR A 302 35.39 -24.60 2.61
N VAL A 303 34.79 -25.55 1.91
CA VAL A 303 33.94 -26.58 2.51
C VAL A 303 34.57 -27.95 2.23
N ASP A 304 34.69 -28.77 3.26
CA ASP A 304 35.21 -30.12 3.15
C ASP A 304 34.08 -31.15 2.91
N GLN A 305 34.46 -32.42 2.78
CA GLN A 305 33.56 -33.53 2.51
C GLN A 305 32.54 -33.85 3.62
N SER A 306 32.65 -33.25 4.81
CA SER A 306 31.79 -33.59 5.96
C SER A 306 30.34 -33.13 5.80
N VAL A 307 30.08 -32.30 4.79
CA VAL A 307 28.81 -31.65 4.54
C VAL A 307 28.22 -32.14 3.20
N THR A 308 26.89 -32.22 3.11
CA THR A 308 26.20 -32.54 1.83
C THR A 308 26.44 -31.44 0.80
N ILE A 309 26.29 -31.74 -0.50
CA ILE A 309 26.53 -30.75 -1.57
C ILE A 309 25.59 -29.56 -1.42
N SER A 310 24.29 -29.80 -1.21
CA SER A 310 23.30 -28.75 -0.96
C SER A 310 23.62 -27.88 0.24
N GLU A 311 23.98 -28.47 1.38
CA GLU A 311 24.35 -27.69 2.57
C GLU A 311 25.64 -26.90 2.34
N SER A 312 26.62 -27.46 1.64
CA SER A 312 27.86 -26.77 1.26
C SER A 312 27.59 -25.56 0.36
N VAL A 313 26.71 -25.72 -0.63
CA VAL A 313 26.32 -24.63 -1.53
C VAL A 313 25.55 -23.55 -0.77
N LEU A 314 24.66 -23.92 0.15
CA LEU A 314 23.93 -22.93 0.95
C LEU A 314 24.86 -22.18 1.91
N LEU A 315 25.81 -22.87 2.56
CA LEU A 315 26.80 -22.24 3.44
C LEU A 315 27.70 -21.25 2.68
N THR A 316 28.15 -21.63 1.49
CA THR A 316 29.02 -20.79 0.65
C THR A 316 28.30 -19.57 0.10
N VAL A 317 27.01 -19.70 -0.25
CA VAL A 317 26.22 -18.64 -0.90
C VAL A 317 25.61 -17.66 0.12
N LEU A 318 25.12 -18.15 1.27
CA LEU A 318 24.35 -17.34 2.23
C LEU A 318 25.19 -16.53 3.21
N LYS A 319 26.52 -16.67 3.18
CA LYS A 319 27.40 -15.88 4.05
C LYS A 319 27.25 -14.38 3.75
N LYS A 320 27.17 -13.55 4.79
CA LYS A 320 27.08 -12.08 4.65
C LYS A 320 28.22 -11.56 3.77
N TRP A 321 27.85 -10.73 2.80
CA TRP A 321 28.75 -10.11 1.82
C TRP A 321 29.45 -8.90 2.40
#